data_AF-A0A023FJN7-F1
#
_entry.id   AF-A0A023FJN7-F1
#
_cell.length_a   1.000
_cell.length_b   1.000
_cell.length_c   1.000
_cell.angle_alpha   90.00
_cell.angle_beta   90.00
_cell.angle_gamma   90.00
#
_symmetry.space_group_name_H-M   'P 1'
#
loop_
_entity.id
_entity.type
_entity.pdbx_description
1 polymer ?
#
loop_
_entity_poly.entity_id
_entity_poly.type
_entity_poly.pdbx_seq_one_letter_code
_entity_poly.pdbx_strand_id
1 'polypeptide(L)'
;MEKGMTRFLSLKAALLEPTSLEQMLRFHVASATWLCHVATAQDLGSYQPLTLPFAQHGNSRLAVVPEFVVENICDCIVFVKRFNERSLEFVGQDLEHLMTLVLVFMGSPQRMNNPHLRARLAEMLEVLMTSSEDDSYAGIVPFSNRKRLFLHHPFAMELSPTLLHVFVSIEMTGQSVTFEQKFHYRRPMYTVLEHLWSIPDHRNKMKNLAAEAEANIECSTPPLFLRFINLLINDAIFLLDEALSYMSRLRELQQPQPGQQQQQQGAEANLQHLGMLAHF
;
A
#
# COMPACT_ATOMS: atom_id res chain seq x y z
N MET A 1 11.59 -10.63 -29.74
CA MET A 1 12.25 -10.45 -28.43
C MET A 1 13.28 -9.32 -28.44
N GLU A 2 14.22 -9.30 -29.39
CA GLU A 2 15.34 -8.34 -29.44
C GLU A 2 14.92 -6.85 -29.40
N LYS A 3 13.99 -6.41 -30.27
CA LYS A 3 13.45 -5.03 -30.26
C LYS A 3 12.77 -4.63 -28.94
N GLY A 4 12.12 -5.59 -28.26
CA GLY A 4 11.46 -5.35 -26.98
C GLY A 4 12.47 -5.12 -25.87
N MET A 5 13.52 -5.95 -25.83
CA MET A 5 14.61 -5.82 -24.88
C MET A 5 15.37 -4.50 -25.05
N THR A 6 15.70 -4.12 -26.29
CA THR A 6 16.36 -2.84 -26.58
C THR A 6 15.52 -1.67 -26.06
N ARG A 7 14.22 -1.62 -26.36
CA ARG A 7 13.33 -0.54 -25.87
C ARG A 7 13.27 -0.50 -24.35
N PHE A 8 13.12 -1.65 -23.71
CA PHE A 8 13.06 -1.74 -22.25
C PHE A 8 14.34 -1.20 -21.60
N LEU A 9 15.52 -1.63 -22.06
CA LEU A 9 16.79 -1.18 -21.51
C LEU A 9 17.05 0.31 -21.78
N SER A 10 16.71 0.81 -22.97
CA SER A 10 16.83 2.24 -23.29
C SER A 10 15.91 3.11 -22.41
N LEU A 11 14.64 2.73 -22.23
CA LEU A 11 13.71 3.45 -21.36
C LEU A 11 14.16 3.39 -19.89
N LYS A 12 14.59 2.21 -19.43
CA LYS A 12 15.11 2.04 -18.07
C LYS A 12 16.32 2.93 -17.83
N ALA A 13 17.27 3.00 -18.76
CA ALA A 13 18.43 3.87 -18.65
C ALA A 13 18.06 5.36 -18.61
N ALA A 14 17.12 5.79 -19.45
CA ALA A 14 16.69 7.19 -19.51
C ALA A 14 15.93 7.62 -18.24
N LEU A 15 15.01 6.77 -17.73
CA LEU A 15 14.21 7.07 -16.55
C LEU A 15 14.98 6.96 -15.22
N LEU A 16 16.07 6.18 -15.20
CA LEU A 16 16.91 5.99 -14.03
C LEU A 16 18.18 6.85 -14.06
N GLU A 17 18.27 7.83 -14.95
CA GLU A 17 19.34 8.82 -14.89
C GLU A 17 19.25 9.54 -13.53
N PRO A 18 20.34 9.56 -12.73
CA PRO A 18 20.27 9.98 -11.32
C PRO A 18 19.68 11.37 -11.10
N THR A 19 20.06 12.35 -11.93
CA THR A 19 19.60 13.74 -11.79
C THR A 19 18.10 13.86 -12.07
N SER A 20 17.65 13.25 -13.15
CA SER A 20 16.25 13.24 -13.57
C SER A 20 15.38 12.51 -12.56
N LEU A 21 15.87 11.38 -12.03
CA LEU A 21 15.18 10.59 -11.01
C LEU A 21 15.03 11.37 -9.69
N GLU A 22 16.09 12.06 -9.24
CA GLU A 22 16.06 12.91 -8.06
C GLU A 22 15.06 14.07 -8.22
N GLN A 23 15.08 14.74 -9.37
CA GLN A 23 14.14 15.82 -9.68
C GLN A 23 12.69 15.33 -9.74
N MET A 24 12.45 14.17 -10.34
CA MET A 24 11.14 13.53 -10.40
C MET A 24 10.62 13.22 -8.99
N LEU A 25 11.45 12.62 -8.13
CA LEU A 25 11.09 12.34 -6.73
C LEU A 25 10.76 13.61 -5.95
N ARG A 26 11.61 14.64 -6.04
CA ARG A 26 11.35 15.94 -5.40
C ARG A 26 10.05 16.59 -5.88
N PHE A 27 9.76 16.48 -7.17
CA PHE A 27 8.50 17.00 -7.73
C PHE A 27 7.28 16.28 -7.14
N HIS A 28 7.32 14.96 -7.00
CA HIS A 28 6.22 14.20 -6.39
C HIS A 28 6.08 14.47 -4.89
N VAL A 29 7.18 14.64 -4.16
CA VAL A 29 7.19 15.06 -2.76
C VAL A 29 6.58 16.47 -2.59
N ALA A 30 6.94 17.41 -3.44
CA ALA A 30 6.35 18.75 -3.45
C ALA A 30 4.85 18.69 -3.79
N SER A 31 4.45 17.84 -4.74
CA SER A 31 3.06 17.61 -5.09
C SER A 31 2.26 17.01 -3.93
N ALA A 32 2.83 16.06 -3.19
CA ALA A 32 2.24 15.48 -1.99
C ALA A 32 2.01 16.54 -0.89
N THR A 33 3.02 17.40 -0.68
CA THR A 33 2.95 18.50 0.28
C THR A 33 1.86 19.51 -0.11
N TRP A 34 1.81 19.89 -1.40
CA TRP A 34 0.79 20.79 -1.94
C TRP A 34 -0.61 20.19 -1.79
N LEU A 35 -0.82 18.92 -2.12
CA LEU A 35 -2.11 18.24 -1.95
C LEU A 35 -2.57 18.24 -0.49
N CYS A 36 -1.68 17.93 0.45
CA CYS A 36 -1.99 17.97 1.88
C CYS A 36 -2.39 19.38 2.33
N HIS A 37 -1.69 20.40 1.83
CA HIS A 37 -2.02 21.79 2.09
C HIS A 37 -3.40 22.18 1.54
N VAL A 38 -3.70 21.83 0.28
CA VAL A 38 -5.04 22.03 -0.33
C VAL A 38 -6.14 21.32 0.45
N ALA A 39 -5.84 20.14 1.02
CA ALA A 39 -6.78 19.31 1.76
C ALA A 39 -7.00 19.72 3.22
N THR A 40 -6.17 20.60 3.80
CA THR A 40 -6.20 20.86 5.26
C THR A 40 -6.11 22.34 5.63
N ALA A 41 -5.45 23.17 4.82
CA ALA A 41 -5.20 24.56 5.18
C ALA A 41 -6.47 25.43 5.13
N GLN A 42 -6.61 26.34 6.09
CA GLN A 42 -7.69 27.32 6.07
C GLN A 42 -7.45 28.36 4.98
N ASP A 43 -6.23 28.87 4.89
CA ASP A 43 -5.75 29.80 3.87
C ASP A 43 -4.63 29.16 3.04
N LEU A 44 -4.70 29.32 1.72
CA LEU A 44 -3.69 28.84 0.75
C LEU A 44 -2.53 29.82 0.56
N GLY A 45 -2.67 31.07 1.02
CA GLY A 45 -1.65 32.11 0.86
C GLY A 45 -0.40 31.89 1.72
N SER A 46 -0.48 31.06 2.75
CA SER A 46 0.63 30.75 3.65
C SER A 46 0.65 29.27 4.00
N TYR A 47 1.82 28.63 3.92
CA TYR A 47 2.00 27.29 4.42
C TYR A 47 1.70 27.21 5.93
N GLN A 48 0.88 26.25 6.33
CA GLN A 48 0.57 25.97 7.73
C GLN A 48 0.94 24.52 8.06
N PRO A 49 1.58 24.27 9.21
CA PRO A 49 1.87 22.92 9.66
C PRO A 49 0.57 22.16 9.94
N LEU A 50 0.54 20.86 9.64
CA LEU A 50 -0.61 20.02 9.93
C LEU A 50 -0.76 19.83 11.45
N THR A 51 -2.00 19.70 11.89
CA THR A 51 -2.36 19.37 13.27
C THR A 51 -3.42 18.27 13.30
N LEU A 52 -3.40 17.45 14.36
CA LEU A 52 -4.46 16.46 14.60
C LEU A 52 -5.62 17.10 15.40
N PRO A 53 -6.88 16.70 15.15
CA PRO A 53 -7.33 15.89 14.01
C PRO A 53 -7.14 16.65 12.69
N PHE A 54 -6.84 15.93 11.60
CA PHE A 54 -6.64 16.58 10.30
C PHE A 54 -7.89 17.36 9.90
N ALA A 55 -7.72 18.66 9.69
CA ALA A 55 -8.81 19.57 9.40
C ALA A 55 -9.61 19.13 8.16
N GLN A 56 -10.94 19.18 8.23
CA GLN A 56 -11.83 18.74 7.15
C GLN A 56 -12.16 19.86 6.14
N HIS A 57 -11.39 20.96 6.19
CA HIS A 57 -11.51 22.04 5.20
C HIS A 57 -11.04 21.56 3.83
N GLY A 58 -11.49 22.22 2.76
CA GLY A 58 -10.88 22.02 1.44
C GLY A 58 -11.42 20.87 0.59
N ASN A 59 -12.43 20.11 1.05
CA ASN A 59 -13.09 19.10 0.19
C ASN A 59 -13.62 19.70 -1.12
N SER A 60 -14.14 20.93 -1.08
CA SER A 60 -14.59 21.66 -2.27
C SER A 60 -13.44 22.00 -3.23
N ARG A 61 -12.23 22.24 -2.71
CA ARG A 61 -11.03 22.49 -3.50
C ARG A 61 -10.50 21.19 -4.10
N LEU A 62 -10.52 20.10 -3.34
CA LEU A 62 -10.14 18.78 -3.83
C LEU A 62 -11.05 18.31 -4.98
N ALA A 63 -12.32 18.71 -4.99
CA ALA A 63 -13.25 18.36 -6.06
C ALA A 63 -12.83 18.87 -7.45
N VAL A 64 -11.95 19.88 -7.55
CA VAL A 64 -11.39 20.37 -8.82
C VAL A 64 -9.97 19.88 -9.09
N VAL A 65 -9.38 19.12 -8.16
CA VAL A 65 -8.05 18.53 -8.35
C VAL A 65 -8.21 17.17 -9.03
N PRO A 66 -7.58 16.93 -10.19
CA PRO A 66 -7.65 15.65 -10.86
C PRO A 66 -7.02 14.52 -10.03
N GLU A 67 -7.71 13.38 -9.98
CA GLU A 67 -7.28 12.19 -9.24
C GLU A 67 -5.91 11.65 -9.71
N PHE A 68 -5.57 11.81 -10.99
CA PHE A 68 -4.30 11.34 -11.55
C PHE A 68 -3.07 11.96 -10.86
N VAL A 69 -3.21 13.11 -10.18
CA VAL A 69 -2.10 13.72 -9.44
C VAL A 69 -1.64 12.79 -8.31
N VAL A 70 -2.57 12.16 -7.60
CA VAL A 70 -2.26 11.17 -6.56
C VAL A 70 -1.78 9.87 -7.19
N GLU A 71 -2.42 9.42 -8.28
CA GLU A 71 -2.02 8.22 -9.02
C GLU A 71 -0.56 8.30 -9.47
N ASN A 72 -0.14 9.43 -10.07
CA ASN A 72 1.23 9.64 -10.51
C ASN A 72 2.25 9.61 -9.37
N ILE A 73 1.88 10.10 -8.18
CA ILE A 73 2.74 10.01 -6.99
C ILE A 73 2.91 8.53 -6.61
N CYS A 74 1.81 7.76 -6.52
CA CYS A 74 1.87 6.33 -6.21
C CYS A 74 2.70 5.55 -7.26
N ASP A 75 2.46 5.80 -8.55
CA ASP A 75 3.16 5.15 -9.65
C ASP A 75 4.66 5.44 -9.64
N CYS A 76 5.05 6.69 -9.36
CA CYS A 76 6.45 7.07 -9.23
C CYS A 76 7.12 6.28 -8.11
N ILE A 77 6.51 6.21 -6.92
CA ILE A 77 7.10 5.53 -5.77
C ILE A 77 7.19 4.02 -5.99
N VAL A 78 6.17 3.39 -6.58
CA VAL A 78 6.20 1.97 -6.97
C VAL A 78 7.26 1.70 -8.05
N PHE A 79 7.38 2.61 -9.04
CA PHE A 79 8.44 2.54 -10.05
C PHE A 79 9.83 2.58 -9.41
N VAL A 80 10.06 3.49 -8.47
CA VAL A 80 11.34 3.61 -7.77
C VAL A 80 11.65 2.36 -6.95
N LYS A 81 10.69 1.80 -6.20
CA LYS A 81 10.88 0.50 -5.51
C LYS A 81 11.38 -0.58 -6.45
N ARG A 82 10.75 -0.70 -7.62
CA ARG A 82 11.03 -1.78 -8.58
C ARG A 82 12.39 -1.65 -9.27
N PHE A 83 12.85 -0.43 -9.52
CA PHE A 83 13.98 -0.21 -10.43
C PHE A 83 15.19 0.47 -9.78
N ASN A 84 15.01 1.21 -8.68
CA ASN A 84 16.08 1.87 -7.93
C ASN A 84 15.65 2.23 -6.50
N GLU A 85 15.40 1.22 -5.65
CA GLU A 85 14.90 1.41 -4.28
C GLU A 85 15.79 2.35 -3.44
N ARG A 86 17.11 2.32 -3.65
CA ARG A 86 18.09 3.17 -2.95
C ARG A 86 17.82 4.66 -3.14
N SER A 87 17.19 5.07 -4.25
CA SER A 87 16.80 6.46 -4.47
C SER A 87 15.85 7.03 -3.41
N LEU A 88 15.03 6.18 -2.76
CA LEU A 88 14.14 6.64 -1.68
C LEU A 88 14.92 7.06 -0.43
N GLU A 89 16.05 6.43 -0.14
CA GLU A 89 16.90 6.81 1.01
C GLU A 89 17.56 8.18 0.79
N PHE A 90 17.87 8.53 -0.46
CA PHE A 90 18.46 9.82 -0.83
C PHE A 90 17.47 11.00 -0.79
N VAL A 91 16.16 10.73 -0.77
CA VAL A 91 15.14 11.77 -0.52
C VAL A 91 15.30 12.36 0.89
N GLY A 92 15.82 11.56 1.84
CA GLY A 92 16.15 12.06 3.17
C GLY A 92 14.91 12.33 4.03
N GLN A 93 14.85 13.52 4.62
CA GLN A 93 13.78 13.89 5.56
C GLN A 93 12.45 14.15 4.85
N ASP A 94 12.48 14.64 3.61
CA ASP A 94 11.28 15.02 2.85
C ASP A 94 10.36 13.83 2.52
N LEU A 95 10.85 12.61 2.72
CA LEU A 95 10.05 11.38 2.60
C LEU A 95 8.84 11.36 3.55
N GLU A 96 8.92 12.11 4.65
CA GLU A 96 7.81 12.29 5.59
C GLU A 96 6.55 12.88 4.95
N HIS A 97 6.69 13.69 3.90
CA HIS A 97 5.56 14.27 3.19
C HIS A 97 4.75 13.22 2.41
N LEU A 98 5.39 12.14 1.96
CA LEU A 98 4.68 11.01 1.35
C LEU A 98 3.88 10.23 2.38
N MET A 99 4.44 10.00 3.58
CA MET A 99 3.70 9.38 4.69
C MET A 99 2.54 10.28 5.15
N THR A 100 2.74 11.60 5.18
CA THR A 100 1.66 12.56 5.46
C THR A 100 0.54 12.46 4.44
N LEU A 101 0.86 12.36 3.14
CA LEU A 101 -0.14 12.15 2.08
C LEU A 101 -0.95 10.88 2.32
N VAL A 102 -0.29 9.77 2.66
CA VAL A 102 -0.96 8.51 3.02
C VAL A 102 -1.93 8.75 4.17
N LEU A 103 -1.48 9.33 5.28
CA LEU A 103 -2.31 9.57 6.46
C LEU A 103 -3.52 10.47 6.18
N VAL A 104 -3.34 11.52 5.37
CA VAL A 104 -4.40 12.49 5.07
C VAL A 104 -5.47 11.89 4.15
N PHE A 105 -5.08 11.13 3.11
CA PHE A 105 -6.00 10.68 2.06
C PHE A 105 -6.45 9.23 2.17
N MET A 106 -5.57 8.30 2.59
CA MET A 106 -5.87 6.85 2.61
C MET A 106 -7.06 6.52 3.52
N GLY A 107 -7.11 7.15 4.69
CA GLY A 107 -8.18 6.92 5.68
C GLY A 107 -9.44 7.76 5.47
N SER A 108 -9.49 8.68 4.50
CA SER A 108 -10.60 9.63 4.37
C SER A 108 -11.33 9.49 3.03
N PRO A 109 -12.51 8.81 3.00
CA PRO A 109 -13.38 8.77 1.83
C PRO A 109 -13.86 10.15 1.38
N GLN A 110 -13.89 11.14 2.29
CA GLN A 110 -14.29 12.51 1.97
C GLN A 110 -13.24 13.26 1.15
N ARG A 111 -11.95 12.98 1.37
CA ARG A 111 -10.83 13.57 0.61
C ARG A 111 -10.47 12.77 -0.63
N MET A 112 -10.61 11.44 -0.56
CA MET A 112 -10.39 10.54 -1.69
C MET A 112 -11.54 9.54 -1.77
N ASN A 113 -12.54 9.87 -2.58
CA ASN A 113 -13.71 9.01 -2.74
C ASN A 113 -13.34 7.68 -3.39
N ASN A 114 -12.48 7.73 -4.42
CA ASN A 114 -12.03 6.57 -5.17
C ASN A 114 -11.35 5.50 -4.29
N PRO A 115 -11.96 4.33 -4.09
CA PRO A 115 -11.40 3.26 -3.25
C PRO A 115 -10.13 2.65 -3.84
N HIS A 116 -10.01 2.64 -5.18
CA HIS A 116 -8.83 2.09 -5.86
C HIS A 116 -7.59 2.94 -5.57
N LEU A 117 -7.72 4.27 -5.57
CA LEU A 117 -6.62 5.16 -5.20
C LEU A 117 -6.27 5.07 -3.71
N ARG A 118 -7.26 4.89 -2.84
CA ARG A 118 -6.98 4.61 -1.41
C ARG A 118 -6.22 3.29 -1.23
N ALA A 119 -6.49 2.27 -2.04
CA ALA A 119 -5.69 1.04 -2.06
C ALA A 119 -4.27 1.28 -2.58
N ARG A 120 -4.10 2.06 -3.66
CA ARG A 120 -2.77 2.43 -4.18
C ARG A 120 -1.94 3.21 -3.16
N LEU A 121 -2.56 4.04 -2.32
CA LEU A 121 -1.89 4.70 -1.20
C LEU A 121 -1.42 3.69 -0.13
N ALA A 122 -2.17 2.61 0.12
CA ALA A 122 -1.73 1.53 1.01
C ALA A 122 -0.56 0.73 0.44
N GLU A 123 -0.55 0.49 -0.87
CA GLU A 123 0.61 -0.09 -1.57
C GLU A 123 1.83 0.84 -1.52
N MET A 124 1.62 2.14 -1.69
CA MET A 124 2.70 3.13 -1.51
C MET A 124 3.24 3.10 -0.07
N LEU A 125 2.38 2.93 0.94
CA LEU A 125 2.83 2.79 2.34
C LEU A 125 3.72 1.57 2.55
N GLU A 126 3.40 0.43 1.92
CA GLU A 126 4.25 -0.77 1.92
C GLU A 126 5.61 -0.49 1.26
N VAL A 127 5.66 0.32 0.20
CA VAL A 127 6.92 0.75 -0.42
C VAL A 127 7.78 1.61 0.50
N LEU A 128 7.16 2.45 1.33
CA LEU A 128 7.87 3.31 2.28
C LEU A 128 8.51 2.52 3.44
N MET A 129 8.19 1.24 3.61
CA MET A 129 8.88 0.36 4.54
C MET A 129 10.23 -0.08 3.99
N THR A 130 11.14 -0.48 4.89
CA THR A 130 12.39 -1.14 4.49
C THR A 130 12.15 -2.59 4.13
N SER A 131 12.71 -3.05 3.02
CA SER A 131 12.75 -4.46 2.67
C SER A 131 13.55 -5.24 3.73
N SER A 132 13.05 -6.38 4.18
CA SER A 132 13.69 -7.23 5.22
C SER A 132 15.12 -7.68 4.87
N GLU A 133 15.48 -7.63 3.59
CA GLU A 133 16.80 -7.97 3.06
C GLU A 133 17.87 -6.88 3.34
N ASP A 134 17.44 -5.63 3.57
CA ASP A 134 18.34 -4.47 3.78
C ASP A 134 19.06 -4.48 5.14
N ASP A 135 18.60 -5.30 6.10
CA ASP A 135 19.24 -5.42 7.42
C ASP A 135 20.64 -6.06 7.35
N SER A 136 20.95 -6.75 6.25
CA SER A 136 22.28 -7.32 6.00
C SER A 136 23.35 -6.26 5.67
N TYR A 137 22.96 -5.03 5.31
CA TYR A 137 23.86 -3.91 4.98
C TYR A 137 23.87 -2.79 6.03
N ALA A 138 23.28 -3.02 7.22
CA ALA A 138 23.15 -2.06 8.32
C ALA A 138 24.47 -1.45 8.86
N GLY A 139 25.64 -1.87 8.34
CA GLY A 139 26.95 -1.36 8.74
C GLY A 139 27.37 -0.01 8.13
N ILE A 140 26.67 0.52 7.11
CA ILE A 140 27.14 1.71 6.36
C ILE A 140 26.22 2.93 6.48
N VAL A 141 24.91 2.76 6.66
CA VAL A 141 23.96 3.89 6.79
C VAL A 141 23.31 3.84 8.18
N PRO A 142 23.69 4.74 9.11
CA PRO A 142 23.38 4.57 10.54
C PRO A 142 21.89 4.63 10.92
N PHE A 143 21.00 5.04 10.02
CA PHE A 143 19.55 5.01 10.24
C PHE A 143 18.88 5.15 8.87
N SER A 144 18.14 4.13 8.42
CA SER A 144 17.32 4.27 7.21
C SER A 144 16.26 5.34 7.46
N ASN A 145 16.15 6.30 6.54
CA ASN A 145 15.16 7.38 6.63
C ASN A 145 13.74 6.81 6.66
N ARG A 146 13.54 5.67 6.00
CA ARG A 146 12.29 4.90 6.02
C ARG A 146 11.94 4.37 7.42
N LYS A 147 12.89 3.76 8.14
CA LYS A 147 12.64 3.33 9.54
C LYS A 147 12.25 4.50 10.44
N ARG A 148 12.88 5.66 10.24
CA ARG A 148 12.58 6.90 10.99
C ARG A 148 11.13 7.36 10.78
N LEU A 149 10.51 7.10 9.63
CA LEU A 149 9.11 7.46 9.37
C LEU A 149 8.16 6.82 10.38
N PHE A 150 8.30 5.51 10.62
CA PHE A 150 7.37 4.79 11.50
C PHE A 150 7.60 5.06 12.99
N LEU A 151 8.77 5.60 13.36
CA LEU A 151 9.11 5.87 14.76
C LEU A 151 8.99 7.34 15.16
N HIS A 152 9.33 8.26 14.26
CA HIS A 152 9.52 9.68 14.57
C HIS A 152 8.63 10.62 13.76
N HIS A 153 7.87 10.12 12.78
CA HIS A 153 6.92 10.98 12.07
C HIS A 153 5.89 11.54 13.08
N PRO A 154 5.54 12.85 13.02
CA PRO A 154 4.66 13.49 14.01
C PRO A 154 3.30 12.80 14.19
N PHE A 155 2.83 12.14 13.14
CA PHE A 155 1.55 11.44 13.08
C PHE A 155 1.69 9.93 12.91
N ALA A 156 2.86 9.34 13.19
CA ALA A 156 3.10 7.90 13.04
C ALA A 156 2.01 7.07 13.72
N MET A 157 1.61 7.44 14.95
CA MET A 157 0.60 6.72 15.73
C MET A 157 -0.78 6.65 15.08
N GLU A 158 -1.09 7.51 14.12
CA GLU A 158 -2.34 7.48 13.37
C GLU A 158 -2.30 6.52 12.17
N LEU A 159 -1.14 5.95 11.83
CA LEU A 159 -1.03 4.95 10.76
C LEU A 159 -1.86 3.70 11.08
N SER A 160 -1.76 3.19 12.31
CA SER A 160 -2.50 1.99 12.73
C SER A 160 -4.02 2.14 12.55
N PRO A 161 -4.69 3.14 13.15
CA PRO A 161 -6.14 3.32 12.92
C PRO A 161 -6.48 3.65 11.47
N THR A 162 -5.64 4.43 10.75
CA THR A 162 -5.86 4.75 9.33
C THR A 162 -5.82 3.50 8.45
N LEU A 163 -4.88 2.60 8.70
CA LEU A 163 -4.72 1.35 7.97
C LEU A 163 -5.90 0.39 8.21
N LEU A 164 -6.33 0.26 9.47
CA LEU A 164 -7.53 -0.53 9.81
C LEU A 164 -8.79 0.08 9.16
N HIS A 165 -8.89 1.41 9.13
CA HIS A 165 -10.02 2.09 8.50
C HIS A 165 -10.07 1.84 6.98
N VAL A 166 -8.95 1.98 6.27
CA VAL A 166 -8.93 1.72 4.81
C VAL A 166 -9.25 0.26 4.51
N PHE A 167 -8.69 -0.68 5.29
CA PHE A 167 -8.93 -2.12 5.18
C PHE A 167 -10.42 -2.47 5.25
N VAL A 168 -11.14 -1.86 6.18
CA VAL A 168 -12.58 -2.07 6.38
C VAL A 168 -13.41 -1.29 5.34
N SER A 169 -13.02 -0.06 5.01
CA SER A 169 -13.81 0.83 4.17
C SER A 169 -13.87 0.40 2.70
N ILE A 170 -12.82 -0.23 2.17
CA ILE A 170 -12.78 -0.70 0.77
C ILE A 170 -13.76 -1.85 0.55
N GLU A 171 -14.06 -2.66 1.57
CA GLU A 171 -15.08 -3.71 1.50
C GLU A 171 -16.48 -3.15 1.25
N MET A 172 -16.79 -2.03 1.91
CA MET A 172 -18.14 -1.46 1.94
C MET A 172 -18.49 -0.63 0.71
N THR A 173 -17.56 -0.47 -0.25
CA THR A 173 -17.73 0.48 -1.36
C THR A 173 -18.75 0.04 -2.42
N GLY A 174 -19.31 -1.17 -2.36
CA GLY A 174 -20.58 -1.60 -2.99
C GLY A 174 -20.70 -1.56 -4.52
N GLN A 175 -19.86 -0.80 -5.22
CA GLN A 175 -19.89 -0.61 -6.66
C GLN A 175 -18.43 -0.49 -7.11
N SER A 176 -18.02 -1.29 -8.11
CA SER A 176 -16.74 -1.26 -8.87
C SER A 176 -15.54 -2.14 -8.45
N VAL A 177 -15.47 -2.77 -7.27
CA VAL A 177 -14.32 -3.65 -6.93
C VAL A 177 -14.75 -5.13 -7.01
N THR A 178 -14.13 -5.91 -7.91
CA THR A 178 -14.39 -7.36 -7.94
C THR A 178 -13.86 -8.00 -6.66
N PHE A 179 -14.44 -9.14 -6.26
CA PHE A 179 -14.07 -9.79 -5.02
C PHE A 179 -12.57 -10.14 -4.97
N GLU A 180 -12.00 -10.59 -6.09
CA GLU A 180 -10.59 -10.93 -6.24
C GLU A 180 -9.67 -9.71 -6.10
N GLN A 181 -10.09 -8.54 -6.61
CA GLN A 181 -9.32 -7.29 -6.50
C GLN A 181 -9.19 -6.83 -5.04
N LYS A 182 -10.14 -7.17 -4.17
CA LYS A 182 -10.08 -6.81 -2.74
C LYS A 182 -8.89 -7.48 -2.04
N PHE A 183 -8.60 -8.74 -2.36
CA PHE A 183 -7.43 -9.44 -1.83
C PHE A 183 -6.13 -8.80 -2.30
N HIS A 184 -6.05 -8.41 -3.58
CA HIS A 184 -4.91 -7.66 -4.09
C HIS A 184 -4.68 -6.35 -3.34
N TYR A 185 -5.75 -5.63 -2.97
CA TYR A 185 -5.63 -4.42 -2.16
C TYR A 185 -5.24 -4.67 -0.71
N ARG A 186 -5.65 -5.79 -0.12
CA ARG A 186 -5.31 -6.14 1.26
C ARG A 186 -3.89 -6.68 1.43
N ARG A 187 -3.31 -7.30 0.40
CA ARG A 187 -1.92 -7.80 0.44
C ARG A 187 -0.89 -6.81 0.97
N PRO A 188 -0.73 -5.61 0.38
CA PRO A 188 0.22 -4.62 0.91
C PRO A 188 -0.14 -4.23 2.36
N MET A 189 -1.43 -4.19 2.70
CA MET A 189 -1.87 -3.87 4.06
C MET A 189 -1.46 -4.94 5.07
N TYR A 190 -1.47 -6.23 4.72
CA TYR A 190 -0.99 -7.30 5.60
C TYR A 190 0.49 -7.15 5.94
N THR A 191 1.32 -6.89 4.93
CA THR A 191 2.75 -6.62 5.11
C THR A 191 2.98 -5.40 6.00
N VAL A 192 2.22 -4.32 5.79
CA VAL A 192 2.31 -3.13 6.65
C VAL A 192 1.85 -3.44 8.08
N LEU A 193 0.75 -4.18 8.26
CA LEU A 193 0.25 -4.55 9.59
C LEU A 193 1.27 -5.39 10.37
N GLU A 194 1.91 -6.36 9.73
CA GLU A 194 2.98 -7.16 10.33
C GLU A 194 4.15 -6.29 10.79
N HIS A 195 4.59 -5.37 9.94
CA HIS A 195 5.65 -4.42 10.29
C HIS A 195 5.24 -3.51 11.45
N LEU A 196 4.05 -2.90 11.42
CA LEU A 196 3.55 -2.08 12.52
C LEU A 196 3.43 -2.88 13.82
N TRP A 197 3.07 -4.16 13.75
CA TRP A 197 2.97 -5.03 14.93
C TRP A 197 4.34 -5.31 15.59
N SER A 198 5.40 -5.31 14.79
CA SER A 198 6.78 -5.45 15.29
C SER A 198 7.22 -4.24 16.13
N ILE A 199 6.62 -3.06 15.92
CA ILE A 199 6.94 -1.82 16.62
C ILE A 199 6.08 -1.70 17.89
N PRO A 200 6.70 -1.57 19.10
CA PRO A 200 5.97 -1.57 20.37
C PRO A 200 4.85 -0.53 20.48
N ASP A 201 5.11 0.71 20.05
CA ASP A 201 4.14 1.80 20.20
C ASP A 201 2.90 1.57 19.33
N HIS A 202 3.09 1.19 18.07
CA HIS A 202 2.00 0.82 17.16
C HIS A 202 1.20 -0.38 17.67
N ARG A 203 1.89 -1.41 18.18
CA ARG A 203 1.24 -2.56 18.81
C ARG A 203 0.39 -2.15 20.01
N ASN A 204 0.88 -1.24 20.86
CA ASN A 204 0.12 -0.72 21.99
C ASN A 204 -1.12 0.08 21.52
N LYS A 205 -1.00 0.91 20.48
CA LYS A 205 -2.15 1.60 19.87
C LYS A 205 -3.19 0.61 19.34
N MET A 206 -2.78 -0.47 18.67
CA MET A 206 -3.69 -1.53 18.21
C MET A 206 -4.38 -2.26 19.37
N LYS A 207 -3.66 -2.55 20.46
CA LYS A 207 -4.26 -3.13 21.68
C LYS A 207 -5.28 -2.18 22.32
N ASN A 208 -5.03 -0.87 22.33
CA ASN A 208 -5.99 0.10 22.83
C ASN A 208 -7.27 0.14 21.97
N LEU A 209 -7.13 0.08 20.64
CA LEU A 209 -8.27 -0.01 19.73
C LEU A 209 -9.07 -1.31 19.94
N ALA A 210 -8.39 -2.42 20.25
CA ALA A 210 -9.04 -3.69 20.59
C ALA A 210 -9.81 -3.59 21.91
N ALA A 211 -9.20 -3.03 22.97
CA ALA A 211 -9.86 -2.83 24.26
C ALA A 211 -11.07 -1.89 24.17
N GLU A 212 -10.96 -0.80 23.39
CA GLU A 212 -12.08 0.10 23.09
C GLU A 212 -13.20 -0.64 22.36
N ALA A 213 -12.86 -1.51 21.42
CA ALA A 213 -13.83 -2.28 20.66
C ALA A 213 -14.54 -3.35 21.50
N GLU A 214 -13.85 -4.00 22.42
CA GLU A 214 -14.44 -4.91 23.40
C GLU A 214 -15.41 -4.18 24.34
N ALA A 215 -15.01 -3.00 24.85
CA ALA A 215 -15.86 -2.19 25.72
C ALA A 215 -17.14 -1.69 25.02
N ASN A 216 -17.10 -1.55 23.69
CA ASN A 216 -18.22 -1.04 22.87
C ASN A 216 -18.84 -2.13 21.98
N ILE A 217 -18.71 -3.41 22.36
CA ILE A 217 -19.18 -4.54 21.53
C ILE A 217 -20.71 -4.54 21.31
N GLU A 218 -21.47 -3.98 22.25
CA GLU A 218 -22.93 -3.90 22.19
C GLU A 218 -23.44 -2.65 21.45
N CYS A 219 -22.56 -1.80 20.94
CA CYS A 219 -22.98 -0.63 20.17
C CYS A 219 -23.71 -1.05 18.88
N SER A 220 -24.73 -0.26 18.51
CA SER A 220 -25.51 -0.45 17.28
C SER A 220 -24.64 -0.47 16.01
N THR A 221 -23.55 0.30 16.01
CA THR A 221 -22.51 0.24 14.98
C THR A 221 -21.29 -0.50 15.53
N PRO A 222 -20.92 -1.66 14.96
CA PRO A 222 -19.75 -2.40 15.42
C PRO A 222 -18.48 -1.55 15.36
N PRO A 223 -17.67 -1.50 16.44
CA PRO A 223 -16.39 -0.80 16.47
C PRO A 223 -15.46 -1.20 15.32
N LEU A 224 -14.58 -0.27 14.93
CA LEU A 224 -13.66 -0.46 13.79
C LEU A 224 -12.84 -1.75 13.91
N PHE A 225 -12.29 -2.01 15.09
CA PHE A 225 -11.42 -3.17 15.31
C PHE A 225 -12.19 -4.51 15.16
N LEU A 226 -13.44 -4.60 15.64
CA LEU A 226 -14.26 -5.81 15.44
C LEU A 226 -14.56 -6.05 13.95
N ARG A 227 -14.87 -4.98 13.22
CA ARG A 227 -15.11 -5.07 11.76
C ARG A 227 -13.86 -5.55 11.03
N PHE A 228 -12.69 -5.04 11.43
CA PHE A 228 -11.41 -5.49 10.90
C PHE A 228 -11.17 -6.99 11.15
N ILE A 229 -11.33 -7.45 12.40
CA ILE A 229 -11.13 -8.87 12.76
C ILE A 229 -12.10 -9.78 12.00
N ASN A 230 -13.37 -9.38 11.87
CA ASN A 230 -14.34 -10.16 11.10
C ASN A 230 -13.90 -10.33 9.64
N LEU A 231 -13.45 -9.25 8.99
CA LEU A 231 -12.94 -9.32 7.62
C LEU A 231 -11.66 -10.15 7.51
N LEU A 232 -10.75 -10.03 8.48
CA LEU A 232 -9.52 -10.82 8.50
C LEU A 232 -9.81 -12.32 8.60
N ILE A 233 -10.76 -12.72 9.44
CA ILE A 233 -11.17 -14.13 9.59
C ILE A 233 -11.81 -14.64 8.30
N ASN A 234 -12.72 -13.85 7.70
CA ASN A 234 -13.36 -14.22 6.44
C ASN A 234 -12.33 -14.41 5.31
N ASP A 235 -11.33 -13.53 5.24
CA ASP A 235 -10.25 -13.64 4.27
C ASP A 235 -9.41 -14.90 4.48
N ALA A 236 -9.07 -15.21 5.74
CA ALA A 236 -8.30 -16.40 6.06
C ALA A 236 -9.04 -17.70 5.68
N ILE A 237 -10.36 -17.76 5.91
CA ILE A 237 -11.19 -18.90 5.51
C ILE A 237 -11.20 -19.01 3.99
N PHE A 238 -11.50 -17.92 3.28
CA PHE A 238 -11.59 -17.93 1.82
C PHE A 238 -10.26 -18.29 1.14
N LEU A 239 -9.16 -17.66 1.56
CA LEU A 239 -7.84 -17.91 0.98
C LEU A 239 -7.36 -19.35 1.24
N LEU A 240 -7.69 -19.93 2.39
CA LEU A 240 -7.37 -21.32 2.68
C LEU A 240 -8.13 -22.28 1.76
N ASP A 241 -9.43 -22.05 1.56
CA ASP A 241 -10.27 -22.88 0.67
C ASP A 241 -9.79 -22.78 -0.79
N GLU A 242 -9.46 -21.58 -1.28
CA GLU A 242 -8.89 -21.36 -2.61
C GLU A 242 -7.53 -22.05 -2.76
N ALA A 243 -6.61 -21.91 -1.79
CA ALA A 243 -5.32 -22.56 -1.84
C ALA A 243 -5.44 -24.09 -1.90
N LEU A 244 -6.36 -24.68 -1.11
CA LEU A 244 -6.66 -26.12 -1.15
C LEU A 244 -7.24 -26.55 -2.51
N SER A 245 -8.15 -25.77 -3.08
CA SER A 245 -8.72 -25.98 -4.41
C SER A 245 -7.66 -25.92 -5.53
N TYR A 246 -6.75 -24.94 -5.48
CA TYR A 246 -5.63 -24.88 -6.42
C TYR A 246 -4.67 -26.04 -6.25
N MET A 247 -4.37 -26.45 -5.01
CA MET A 247 -3.51 -27.61 -4.75
C MET A 247 -4.12 -28.93 -5.24
N SER A 248 -5.43 -29.13 -5.09
CA SER A 248 -6.09 -30.33 -5.63
C SER A 248 -6.06 -30.33 -7.15
N ARG A 249 -6.30 -29.18 -7.78
CA ARG A 249 -6.26 -29.02 -9.24
C ARG A 249 -4.84 -29.17 -9.82
N LEU A 250 -3.83 -28.67 -9.11
CA LEU A 250 -2.41 -28.94 -9.42
C LEU A 250 -2.12 -30.43 -9.37
N ARG A 251 -2.60 -31.14 -8.34
CA ARG A 251 -2.42 -32.59 -8.21
C ARG A 251 -3.07 -33.35 -9.37
N GLU A 252 -4.28 -32.96 -9.80
CA GLU A 252 -4.95 -33.55 -10.98
C GLU A 252 -4.16 -33.32 -12.28
N LEU A 253 -3.65 -32.11 -12.49
CA LEU A 253 -2.86 -31.76 -13.67
C LEU A 253 -1.48 -32.44 -13.69
N GLN A 254 -0.93 -32.78 -12.52
CA GLN A 254 0.33 -33.51 -12.38
C GLN A 254 0.18 -35.03 -12.54
N GLN A 255 -1.04 -35.58 -12.49
CA GLN A 255 -1.24 -37.00 -12.72
C GLN A 255 -1.00 -37.34 -14.20
N PRO A 256 -0.18 -38.36 -14.51
CA PRO A 256 0.12 -38.72 -15.90
C PRO A 256 -1.12 -39.30 -16.58
N GLN A 257 -1.69 -38.56 -17.53
CA GLN A 257 -2.70 -39.11 -18.44
C GLN A 257 -2.00 -39.85 -19.60
N PRO A 258 -2.28 -41.15 -19.81
CA PRO A 258 -1.72 -41.87 -20.95
C PRO A 258 -2.31 -41.32 -22.26
N GLY A 259 -1.49 -40.64 -23.06
CA GLY A 259 -1.82 -40.26 -24.44
C GLY A 259 -1.60 -38.80 -24.86
N GLN A 260 -1.19 -37.89 -23.98
CA GLN A 260 -1.05 -36.46 -24.32
C GLN A 260 0.41 -35.97 -24.31
N GLN A 261 1.20 -36.39 -25.29
CA GLN A 261 2.55 -35.82 -25.53
C GLN A 261 2.51 -34.46 -26.25
N GLN A 262 1.37 -34.05 -26.82
CA GLN A 262 1.27 -32.84 -27.66
C GLN A 262 0.65 -31.61 -26.97
N GLN A 263 0.26 -31.69 -25.69
CA GLN A 263 -0.33 -30.59 -24.92
C GLN A 263 0.58 -30.05 -23.81
N GLN A 264 1.86 -30.38 -23.83
CA GLN A 264 2.80 -30.07 -22.74
C GLN A 264 3.05 -28.56 -22.54
N GLN A 265 3.21 -27.76 -23.61
CA GLN A 265 3.54 -26.33 -23.45
C GLN A 265 2.40 -25.48 -22.86
N GLY A 266 1.14 -25.75 -23.22
CA GLY A 266 -0.02 -25.08 -22.63
C GLY A 266 -0.33 -25.56 -21.21
N ALA A 267 -0.13 -26.86 -20.95
CA ALA A 267 -0.28 -27.43 -19.62
C ALA A 267 0.77 -26.91 -18.63
N GLU A 268 2.01 -26.71 -19.09
CA GLU A 268 3.11 -26.21 -18.26
C GLU A 268 2.94 -24.73 -17.87
N ALA A 269 2.52 -23.87 -18.81
CA ALA A 269 2.17 -22.48 -18.50
C ALA A 269 0.98 -22.38 -17.54
N ASN A 270 -0.02 -23.26 -17.70
CA ASN A 270 -1.19 -23.30 -16.82
C ASN A 270 -0.82 -23.86 -15.42
N LEU A 271 0.06 -24.85 -15.35
CA LEU A 271 0.63 -25.37 -14.09
C LEU A 271 1.46 -24.30 -13.36
N GLN A 272 2.29 -23.53 -14.08
CA GLN A 272 3.05 -22.42 -13.49
C GLN A 272 2.12 -21.31 -12.99
N HIS A 273 1.08 -20.98 -13.76
CA HIS A 273 0.07 -20.00 -13.35
C HIS A 273 -0.72 -20.46 -12.12
N LEU A 274 -1.21 -21.71 -12.09
CA LEU A 274 -1.88 -22.27 -10.92
C LEU A 274 -0.94 -22.39 -9.72
N GLY A 275 0.32 -22.75 -9.95
CA GLY A 275 1.36 -22.83 -8.94
C GLY A 275 1.65 -21.48 -8.30
N MET A 276 1.71 -20.42 -9.11
CA MET A 276 1.75 -19.06 -8.60
C MET A 276 0.51 -18.77 -7.77
N LEU A 277 -0.71 -18.98 -8.29
CA LEU A 277 -1.95 -18.71 -7.56
C LEU A 277 -2.06 -19.48 -6.22
N ALA A 278 -1.56 -20.70 -6.14
CA ALA A 278 -1.58 -21.52 -4.93
C ALA A 278 -0.55 -21.12 -3.87
N HIS A 279 0.61 -20.60 -4.30
CA HIS A 279 1.63 -20.05 -3.41
C HIS A 279 1.21 -18.65 -2.88
N PHE A 280 0.33 -17.99 -3.62
CA PHE A 280 -0.16 -16.65 -3.38
C PHE A 280 -1.36 -16.62 -2.44
#